data_AF-A0A1H8U4W6-F1
#
_entry.id   AF-A0A1H8U4W6-F1
#
_cell.length_a   1.000
_cell.length_b   1.000
_cell.length_c   1.000
_cell.angle_alpha   90.00
_cell.angle_beta   90.00
_cell.angle_gamma   90.00
#
_symmetry.space_group_name_H-M   'P 1'
#
loop_
_entity.id
_entity.type
_entity.pdbx_description
1 polymer ?
#
loop_
_entity_poly.entity_id
_entity_poly.type
_entity_poly.pdbx_seq_one_letter_code
_entity_poly.pdbx_strand_id
1 'polypeptide(L)'
;MRRAARTTIAALGIAAAGAVGLIAPGSAQAASAPATMQPMGCGASAAVVYNGTQIVASSSCSGATNYSAAWSTKLVAQGWSGAVYDTNGTAHYFCDFQTITLNVYTRELYLNATKPARCQ
;
A
#
# COMPACT_ATOMS: atom_id res chain seq x y z
N MET A 1 27.16 7.37 -48.80
CA MET A 1 27.50 8.76 -48.44
C MET A 1 28.45 8.72 -47.26
N ARG A 2 29.72 9.13 -47.44
CA ARG A 2 30.73 9.25 -46.37
C ARG A 2 30.73 10.69 -45.88
N ARG A 3 30.55 10.94 -44.58
CA ARG A 3 31.04 12.14 -43.88
C ARG A 3 31.36 11.78 -42.42
N ALA A 4 32.60 12.09 -42.05
CA ALA A 4 33.17 11.97 -40.71
C ALA A 4 33.15 13.33 -40.00
N ALA A 5 33.04 13.30 -38.67
CA ALA A 5 33.54 14.28 -37.67
C ALA A 5 33.13 13.70 -36.29
N ARG A 6 33.98 13.21 -35.38
CA ARG A 6 35.12 13.78 -34.63
C ARG A 6 34.81 15.09 -33.91
N THR A 7 35.46 15.25 -32.74
CA THR A 7 35.50 16.39 -31.79
C THR A 7 34.34 16.43 -30.78
N THR A 8 34.50 16.56 -29.45
CA THR A 8 35.66 16.97 -28.62
C THR A 8 35.46 16.49 -27.17
N ILE A 9 36.55 16.10 -26.51
CA ILE A 9 36.65 15.87 -25.06
C ILE A 9 36.69 17.23 -24.35
N ALA A 10 35.93 17.41 -23.27
CA ALA A 10 36.19 18.47 -22.30
C ALA A 10 36.08 17.90 -20.88
N ALA A 11 37.23 17.52 -20.34
CA ALA A 11 37.43 17.33 -18.92
C ALA A 11 37.50 18.72 -18.26
N LEU A 12 36.70 18.95 -17.23
CA LEU A 12 37.00 19.97 -16.23
C LEU A 12 37.14 19.26 -14.88
N GLY A 13 38.39 19.04 -14.48
CA GLY A 13 38.72 18.83 -13.09
C GLY A 13 38.86 20.18 -12.39
N ILE A 14 38.30 20.30 -11.20
CA ILE A 14 38.72 21.29 -10.21
C ILE A 14 38.90 20.52 -8.90
N ALA A 15 40.17 20.40 -8.48
CA ALA A 15 40.55 19.96 -7.16
C ALA A 15 40.65 21.20 -6.26
N ALA A 16 40.11 21.12 -5.04
CA ALA A 16 40.48 22.00 -3.96
C ALA A 16 40.54 21.18 -2.67
N ALA A 17 41.76 21.03 -2.17
CA ALA A 17 42.09 20.46 -0.87
C ALA A 17 41.79 21.47 0.24
N GLY A 18 41.34 21.00 1.40
CA GLY A 18 41.25 21.86 2.58
C GLY A 18 40.63 21.20 3.82
N ALA A 19 41.49 20.96 4.80
CA ALA A 19 41.24 20.91 6.25
C ALA A 19 40.55 19.69 6.88
N VAL A 20 41.35 18.99 7.69
CA VAL A 20 40.97 17.98 8.68
C VAL A 20 40.10 18.62 9.78
N GLY A 21 38.92 18.04 10.00
CA GLY A 21 38.10 18.25 11.19
C GLY A 21 37.68 16.90 11.77
N LEU A 22 38.36 16.48 12.84
CA LEU A 22 37.98 15.35 13.68
C LEU A 22 36.71 15.67 14.47
N ILE A 23 35.58 15.02 14.15
CA ILE A 23 34.47 14.82 15.10
C ILE A 23 33.89 13.42 14.89
N ALA A 24 33.68 12.75 16.03
CA ALA A 24 33.37 11.35 16.27
C ALA A 24 31.99 10.89 15.68
N PRO A 25 31.63 9.60 15.79
CA PRO A 25 30.70 8.92 14.89
C PRO A 25 29.28 9.43 15.11
N GLY A 26 28.74 10.15 14.13
CA GLY A 26 27.29 10.21 13.96
C GLY A 26 26.84 8.81 13.61
N SER A 27 26.24 8.13 14.58
CA SER A 27 25.51 6.88 14.40
C SER A 27 24.79 6.93 13.07
N ALA A 28 25.22 6.09 12.12
CA ALA A 28 24.37 5.71 11.02
C ALA A 28 23.12 5.14 11.70
N GLN A 29 22.09 5.97 11.87
CA GLN A 29 20.73 5.48 11.98
C GLN A 29 20.59 4.61 10.75
N ALA A 30 20.68 3.31 10.98
CA ALA A 30 20.27 2.32 10.02
C ALA A 30 18.86 2.77 9.62
N ALA A 31 18.78 3.44 8.47
CA ALA A 31 17.51 3.70 7.83
C ALA A 31 16.94 2.30 7.66
N SER A 32 15.97 1.96 8.50
CA SER A 32 15.26 0.70 8.44
C SER A 32 14.91 0.53 6.98
N ALA A 33 15.55 -0.44 6.32
CA ALA A 33 15.16 -0.78 4.96
C ALA A 33 13.64 -0.94 4.99
N PRO A 34 12.88 -0.28 4.09
CA PRO A 34 11.43 -0.43 4.10
C PRO A 34 11.19 -1.92 4.06
N ALA A 35 10.55 -2.47 5.10
CA ALA A 35 10.23 -3.88 5.16
C ALA A 35 9.60 -4.20 3.81
N THR A 36 10.29 -5.03 3.01
CA THR A 36 9.87 -5.37 1.66
C THR A 36 8.49 -5.98 1.84
N MET A 37 7.46 -5.18 1.58
CA MET A 37 6.11 -5.55 1.90
C MET A 37 5.79 -6.71 0.96
N GLN A 38 5.85 -7.93 1.48
CA GLN A 38 5.54 -9.10 0.69
C GLN A 38 4.10 -8.94 0.20
N PRO A 39 3.85 -9.03 -1.12
CA PRO A 39 2.49 -9.02 -1.61
C PRO A 39 1.78 -10.25 -1.03
N MET A 40 0.84 -10.01 -0.12
CA MET A 40 -0.18 -10.98 0.27
C MET A 40 -1.00 -11.25 -0.99
N GLY A 41 -0.68 -12.35 -1.67
CA GLY A 41 -1.42 -12.85 -2.83
C GLY A 41 -2.82 -13.29 -2.41
N CYS A 42 -3.08 -14.59 -2.48
CA CYS A 42 -4.27 -15.19 -1.86
C CYS A 42 -3.89 -15.81 -0.51
N GLY A 43 -4.65 -15.49 0.53
CA GLY A 43 -4.52 -16.06 1.87
C GLY A 43 -5.55 -17.15 2.14
N ALA A 44 -5.37 -17.88 3.25
CA ALA A 44 -6.34 -18.88 3.71
C ALA A 44 -7.61 -18.26 4.31
N SER A 45 -7.50 -17.04 4.84
CA SER A 45 -8.61 -16.29 5.44
C SER A 45 -9.22 -15.33 4.43
N ALA A 46 -10.55 -15.21 4.41
CA ALA A 46 -11.27 -14.27 3.57
C ALA A 46 -11.83 -13.12 4.40
N ALA A 47 -11.65 -11.88 3.93
CA ALA A 47 -12.46 -10.77 4.41
C ALA A 47 -13.90 -10.96 3.90
N VAL A 48 -14.89 -10.69 4.76
CA VAL A 48 -16.30 -10.97 4.47
C VAL A 48 -17.15 -9.75 4.76
N VAL A 49 -17.98 -9.37 3.79
CA VAL A 49 -19.00 -8.33 3.92
C VAL A 49 -20.35 -8.98 4.11
N TYR A 50 -21.06 -8.52 5.13
CA TYR A 50 -22.41 -8.94 5.47
C TYR A 50 -23.39 -7.80 5.26
N ASN A 51 -24.57 -8.12 4.77
CA ASN A 51 -25.76 -7.30 4.89
C ASN A 51 -26.77 -8.04 5.79
N GLY A 52 -26.96 -7.55 7.01
CA GLY A 52 -27.61 -8.33 8.07
C GLY A 52 -26.85 -9.63 8.37
N THR A 53 -27.49 -10.78 8.12
CA THR A 53 -26.90 -12.12 8.29
C THR A 53 -26.36 -12.70 6.98
N GLN A 54 -26.67 -12.09 5.84
CA GLN A 54 -26.29 -12.60 4.52
C GLN A 54 -24.88 -12.13 4.15
N ILE A 55 -24.05 -13.06 3.64
CA ILE A 55 -22.78 -12.73 3.00
C ILE A 55 -23.06 -12.18 1.61
N VAL A 56 -22.59 -10.96 1.33
CA VAL A 56 -22.77 -10.28 0.04
C VAL A 56 -21.46 -10.14 -0.73
N ALA A 57 -20.33 -10.21 -0.03
CA ALA A 57 -19.02 -10.33 -0.66
C ALA A 57 -18.06 -11.09 0.25
N SER A 58 -17.15 -11.83 -0.34
CA SER A 58 -16.03 -12.45 0.35
C SER A 58 -14.83 -12.50 -0.58
N SER A 59 -13.66 -12.09 -0.11
CA SER A 59 -12.43 -12.24 -0.87
C SER A 59 -11.28 -12.64 0.06
N SER A 60 -10.46 -13.57 -0.41
CA SER A 60 -9.23 -14.00 0.23
C SER A 60 -8.00 -13.61 -0.58
N CYS A 61 -8.14 -12.76 -1.59
CA CYS A 61 -7.05 -12.30 -2.43
C CYS A 61 -7.04 -10.78 -2.50
N SER A 62 -5.85 -10.20 -2.62
CA SER A 62 -5.70 -8.76 -2.86
C SER A 62 -6.40 -8.32 -4.15
N GLY A 63 -6.88 -7.08 -4.16
CA GLY A 63 -7.63 -6.49 -5.28
C GLY A 63 -9.06 -6.11 -4.91
N ALA A 64 -9.80 -5.69 -5.94
CA ALA A 64 -11.18 -5.22 -5.82
C ALA A 64 -12.19 -6.34 -6.07
N THR A 65 -13.18 -6.44 -5.21
CA THR A 65 -14.35 -7.29 -5.34
C THR A 65 -15.58 -6.40 -5.35
N ASN A 66 -16.23 -6.29 -6.50
CA ASN A 66 -17.46 -5.54 -6.65
C ASN A 66 -18.64 -6.37 -6.15
N TYR A 67 -19.57 -5.71 -5.48
CA TYR A 67 -20.80 -6.28 -4.95
C TYR A 67 -21.87 -5.18 -4.84
N SER A 68 -23.03 -5.50 -4.30
CA SER A 68 -24.03 -4.50 -3.96
C SER A 68 -24.66 -4.87 -2.64
N ALA A 69 -24.59 -3.95 -1.69
CA ALA A 69 -25.17 -4.14 -0.38
C ALA A 69 -26.03 -2.94 -0.01
N ALA A 70 -27.18 -3.23 0.59
CA ALA A 70 -28.06 -2.22 1.14
C ALA A 70 -27.41 -1.49 2.34
N TRP A 71 -28.12 -0.49 2.85
CA TRP A 71 -27.72 0.25 4.05
C TRP A 71 -27.38 -0.66 5.23
N SER A 72 -26.36 -0.28 6.02
CA SER A 72 -25.87 -1.02 7.19
C SER A 72 -25.21 -2.35 6.84
N THR A 73 -23.97 -2.27 6.36
CA THR A 73 -23.11 -3.44 6.11
C THR A 73 -22.09 -3.65 7.21
N LYS A 74 -21.82 -4.91 7.54
CA LYS A 74 -20.74 -5.29 8.46
C LYS A 74 -19.61 -5.95 7.68
N LEU A 75 -18.39 -5.44 7.79
CA LEU A 75 -17.19 -6.10 7.28
C LEU A 75 -16.47 -6.79 8.43
N VAL A 76 -15.99 -8.01 8.19
CA VAL A 76 -15.04 -8.71 9.07
C VAL A 76 -13.76 -8.96 8.27
N ALA A 77 -12.66 -8.34 8.70
CA ALA A 77 -11.44 -8.26 7.90
C ALA A 77 -10.60 -9.55 7.86
N GLN A 78 -10.71 -10.42 8.87
CA GLN A 78 -10.06 -11.75 8.93
C GLN A 78 -8.57 -11.76 8.51
N GLY A 79 -7.77 -10.83 9.02
CA GLY A 79 -6.35 -10.71 8.70
C GLY A 79 -6.03 -9.97 7.40
N TRP A 80 -7.01 -9.28 6.81
CA TRP A 80 -6.80 -8.34 5.71
C TRP A 80 -6.88 -6.89 6.18
N SER A 81 -6.19 -6.03 5.46
CA SER A 81 -6.33 -4.58 5.56
C SER A 81 -6.71 -4.02 4.19
N GLY A 82 -7.50 -2.95 4.16
CA GLY A 82 -8.11 -2.54 2.90
C GLY A 82 -9.05 -1.35 3.01
N ALA A 83 -9.95 -1.24 2.05
CA ALA A 83 -11.02 -0.25 2.00
C ALA A 83 -12.33 -0.89 1.54
N VAL A 84 -13.45 -0.40 2.06
CA VAL A 84 -14.77 -0.61 1.47
C VAL A 84 -15.22 0.70 0.84
N TYR A 85 -15.68 0.65 -0.40
CA TYR A 85 -16.18 1.84 -1.09
C TYR A 85 -17.70 1.90 -1.05
N ASP A 86 -18.21 3.08 -0.70
CA ASP A 86 -19.63 3.38 -0.78
C ASP A 86 -20.07 3.64 -2.25
N THR A 87 -21.37 3.79 -2.48
CA THR A 87 -21.92 4.12 -3.80
C THR A 87 -21.55 5.52 -4.30
N ASN A 88 -21.02 6.39 -3.43
CA ASN A 88 -20.49 7.71 -3.79
C ASN A 88 -18.99 7.67 -4.11
N GLY A 89 -18.31 6.52 -3.89
CA GLY A 89 -16.86 6.38 -4.04
C GLY A 89 -16.06 6.77 -2.80
N THR A 90 -16.70 7.03 -1.65
CA THR A 90 -16.03 7.27 -0.38
C THR A 90 -15.37 6.00 0.11
N ALA A 91 -14.08 6.07 0.44
CA ALA A 91 -13.31 4.95 0.97
C ALA A 91 -13.43 4.86 2.49
N HIS A 92 -13.86 3.71 3.00
CA HIS A 92 -13.88 3.36 4.41
C HIS A 92 -12.78 2.35 4.71
N TYR A 93 -11.69 2.84 5.30
CA TYR A 93 -10.51 2.03 5.55
C TYR A 93 -10.67 1.11 6.77
N PHE A 94 -10.10 -0.08 6.68
CA PHE A 94 -10.02 -1.03 7.78
C PHE A 94 -8.64 -1.68 7.87
N CYS A 95 -8.35 -2.20 9.06
CA CYS A 95 -7.13 -2.92 9.39
C CYS A 95 -7.40 -4.39 9.72
N ASP A 96 -6.33 -5.17 9.80
CA ASP A 96 -6.36 -6.58 10.16
C ASP A 96 -7.22 -6.87 11.38
N PHE A 97 -8.02 -7.93 11.28
CA PHE A 97 -8.91 -8.43 12.33
C PHE A 97 -9.95 -7.41 12.85
N GLN A 98 -10.10 -6.27 12.19
CA GLN A 98 -11.17 -5.34 12.51
C GLN A 98 -12.52 -5.87 12.03
N THR A 99 -13.54 -5.49 12.78
CA THR A 99 -14.92 -5.54 12.34
C THR A 99 -15.44 -4.11 12.29
N ILE A 100 -15.92 -3.69 11.11
CA ILE A 100 -16.49 -2.36 10.94
C ILE A 100 -17.95 -2.47 10.49
N THR A 101 -18.80 -1.60 11.01
CA THR A 101 -20.18 -1.45 10.57
C THR A 101 -20.31 -0.11 9.85
N LEU A 102 -20.77 -0.17 8.61
CA LEU A 102 -20.93 0.96 7.71
C LEU A 102 -22.40 1.19 7.45
N ASN A 103 -22.93 2.30 7.98
CA ASN A 103 -24.29 2.73 7.75
C ASN A 103 -24.37 3.56 6.45
N VAL A 104 -23.93 2.96 5.34
CA VAL A 104 -23.98 3.52 3.99
C VAL A 104 -24.21 2.37 3.00
N TYR A 105 -24.62 2.70 1.77
CA TYR A 105 -24.68 1.72 0.68
C TYR A 105 -23.27 1.43 0.18
N THR A 106 -22.86 0.17 0.15
CA THR A 106 -21.50 -0.23 -0.27
C THR A 106 -21.52 -1.07 -1.54
N ARG A 107 -20.48 -0.92 -2.35
CA ARG A 107 -20.41 -1.57 -3.67
C ARG A 107 -19.10 -2.29 -3.96
N GLU A 108 -18.04 -2.03 -3.21
CA GLU A 108 -16.73 -2.61 -3.51
C GLU A 108 -15.93 -2.86 -2.24
N LEU A 109 -15.30 -4.02 -2.18
CA LEU A 109 -14.33 -4.41 -1.17
C LEU A 109 -12.97 -4.44 -1.84
N TYR A 110 -12.04 -3.64 -1.35
CA TYR A 110 -10.67 -3.64 -1.82
C TYR A 110 -9.74 -4.16 -0.72
N LEU A 111 -9.02 -5.24 -1.02
CA LEU A 111 -8.03 -5.84 -0.13
C LEU A 111 -6.62 -5.41 -0.57
N ASN A 112 -5.86 -4.80 0.33
CA ASN A 112 -4.49 -4.42 0.02
C ASN A 112 -3.61 -5.67 -0.09
N ALA A 113 -2.72 -5.67 -1.08
CA ALA A 113 -1.65 -6.65 -1.17
C ALA A 113 -0.65 -6.51 -0.02
N THR A 114 -0.57 -5.36 0.63
CA THR A 114 0.40 -5.10 1.69
C THR A 114 -0.26 -4.38 2.86
N LYS A 115 0.24 -4.60 4.08
CA LYS A 115 -0.28 -3.89 5.25
C LYS A 115 0.00 -2.39 5.12
N PRO A 116 -1.03 -1.54 5.03
CA PRO A 116 -0.83 -0.10 4.88
C PRO A 116 -0.24 0.48 6.16
N ALA A 117 0.54 1.55 6.05
CA ALA A 117 1.24 2.18 7.19
C ALA A 117 0.30 2.57 8.36
N ARG A 118 -0.97 2.87 8.06
CA ARG A 118 -2.01 3.18 9.06
C ARG A 118 -2.42 1.99 9.93
N CYS A 119 -2.03 0.77 9.58
CA CYS A 119 -2.36 -0.48 10.26
C CYS A 119 -1.13 -1.15 10.88
N GLN A 120 -0.06 -0.37 11.14
CA GLN A 120 1.16 -0.80 11.82
C GLN A 120 1.03 -0.76 13.34
#